data_AF-A0A1F9R2X2-F1
#
_entry.id   AF-A0A1F9R2X2-F1
#
_cell.length_a   1.000
_cell.length_b   1.000
_cell.length_c   1.000
_cell.angle_alpha   90.00
_cell.angle_beta   90.00
_cell.angle_gamma   90.00
#
_symmetry.space_group_name_H-M   'P 1'
#
loop_
_entity.id
_entity.type
_entity.pdbx_description
1 polymer ?
#
loop_
_entity_poly.entity_id
_entity_poly.type
_entity_poly.pdbx_seq_one_letter_code
_entity_poly.pdbx_strand_id
1 'polypeptide(L)'
;MLTVFLGSVMVFAGAPAASRAQGSSDRSIGGPAYRKIILMKDLIADILPPPAYIIESYLTALRAVDEAERESPDKSKINALLEYGRLLKEGDSSKSEMAGYYERINVWKKDLSEENEDWKAIKHNLVKVSFDPAKKFFEIRDTKFNPLIKAGKAAEAKKVLRTQLRPLYEEHRKGIDKVVQLSRAMGIKLERQITSAASEREIMIGGPLYHKIIQLKDVVSDVLPPPMYIIETYLTAMELLDAADARASRERIDELAKYGLRLRDGNVQTKTPGYNERLPQWEKALSSDTPDDREIKRLMTKASVEPAQKFFDALENQLIPAVKQGNVTEAKNILRKDMLSLYEEHRKNIDLLVAAADKKFKEVEREVLK
;
A
#
# COMPACT_ATOMS: atom_id res chain seq x y z
N MET A 1 0.37 -16.57 16.92
CA MET A 1 0.17 -17.02 15.53
C MET A 1 -0.21 -15.79 14.71
N LEU A 2 0.71 -15.24 13.92
CA LEU A 2 0.33 -14.27 12.90
C LEU A 2 -0.25 -15.08 11.74
N THR A 3 -1.56 -15.11 11.63
CA THR A 3 -2.23 -15.63 10.44
C THR A 3 -2.20 -14.51 9.39
N VAL A 4 -1.20 -14.54 8.51
CA VAL A 4 -1.11 -13.62 7.36
C VAL A 4 -2.11 -14.13 6.32
N PHE A 5 -3.26 -13.47 6.17
CA PHE A 5 -4.24 -13.83 5.14
C PHE A 5 -3.96 -13.08 3.83
N LEU A 6 -3.05 -13.68 3.07
CA LEU A 6 -3.02 -13.91 1.61
C LEU A 6 -3.81 -12.97 0.68
N GLY A 7 -3.08 -12.07 0.02
CA GLY A 7 -3.51 -11.41 -1.22
C GLY A 7 -2.84 -12.05 -2.43
N SER A 8 -3.61 -12.76 -3.26
CA SER A 8 -3.13 -13.34 -4.51
C SER A 8 -2.45 -12.29 -5.41
N VAL A 9 -1.29 -12.66 -5.95
CA VAL A 9 -0.54 -11.88 -6.94
C VAL A 9 -1.32 -11.86 -8.25
N MET A 10 -1.85 -10.72 -8.65
CA MET A 10 -2.32 -10.53 -10.01
C MET A 10 -1.13 -10.34 -10.95
N VAL A 11 -0.80 -11.42 -11.67
CA VAL A 11 -0.11 -11.36 -12.96
C VAL A 11 -1.19 -11.40 -14.03
N PHE A 12 -1.46 -10.27 -14.67
CA PHE A 12 -2.42 -10.18 -15.76
C PHE A 12 -1.81 -10.72 -17.04
N ALA A 13 -1.97 -12.02 -17.31
CA ALA A 13 -1.73 -12.57 -18.64
C ALA A 13 -2.90 -12.17 -19.55
N GLY A 14 -2.64 -11.33 -20.56
CA GLY A 14 -3.62 -11.01 -21.59
C GLY A 14 -4.03 -12.28 -22.34
N ALA A 15 -5.30 -12.68 -22.24
CA ALA A 15 -5.84 -13.79 -23.03
C ALA A 15 -5.98 -13.37 -24.51
N PRO A 16 -5.71 -14.26 -25.48
CA PRO A 16 -5.87 -13.95 -26.90
C PRO A 16 -7.36 -13.80 -27.24
N ALA A 17 -7.70 -12.74 -27.94
CA ALA A 17 -9.06 -12.39 -28.33
C ALA A 17 -9.68 -13.46 -29.25
N ALA A 18 -10.81 -14.05 -28.84
CA ALA A 18 -11.68 -14.77 -29.76
C ALA A 18 -13.16 -14.56 -29.39
N SER A 19 -13.84 -13.85 -30.28
CA SER A 19 -15.18 -14.11 -30.82
C SER A 19 -16.07 -12.86 -30.89
N ARG A 20 -16.88 -12.83 -31.94
CA ARG A 20 -17.58 -11.68 -32.52
C ARG A 20 -19.06 -11.82 -32.20
N ALA A 21 -19.66 -10.92 -31.42
CA ALA A 21 -21.10 -10.63 -31.47
C ALA A 21 -21.48 -9.37 -30.66
N GLN A 22 -22.31 -8.53 -31.30
CA GLN A 22 -23.24 -7.52 -30.79
C GLN A 22 -23.00 -6.91 -29.39
N GLY A 23 -22.63 -5.61 -29.37
CA GLY A 23 -22.61 -4.77 -28.17
C GLY A 23 -21.37 -3.88 -28.03
N SER A 24 -20.92 -3.18 -29.09
CA SER A 24 -19.64 -2.45 -29.10
C SER A 24 -19.53 -1.42 -27.96
N SER A 25 -20.62 -0.77 -27.56
CA SER A 25 -20.62 0.20 -26.46
C SER A 25 -20.44 -0.41 -25.06
N ASP A 26 -20.80 -1.67 -24.82
CA ASP A 26 -20.76 -2.25 -23.48
C ASP A 26 -19.33 -2.61 -23.05
N ARG A 27 -18.56 -3.16 -23.99
CA ARG A 27 -17.16 -3.54 -23.81
C ARG A 27 -16.16 -2.47 -24.22
N SER A 28 -16.63 -1.27 -24.59
CA SER A 28 -15.76 -0.12 -24.79
C SER A 28 -15.21 0.37 -23.46
N ILE A 29 -14.05 1.03 -23.46
CA ILE A 29 -13.58 1.81 -22.32
C ILE A 29 -14.67 2.82 -21.96
N GLY A 30 -15.03 2.85 -20.68
CA GLY A 30 -16.13 3.65 -20.16
C GLY A 30 -17.50 2.97 -20.24
N GLY A 31 -17.65 1.83 -20.92
CA GLY A 31 -18.89 1.03 -20.93
C GLY A 31 -19.19 0.33 -19.60
N PRO A 32 -20.43 -0.16 -19.37
CA PRO A 32 -20.81 -0.87 -18.14
C PRO A 32 -19.86 -2.02 -17.74
N ALA A 33 -19.44 -2.87 -18.69
CA ALA A 33 -18.50 -3.95 -18.41
C ALA A 33 -17.13 -3.43 -17.93
N TYR A 34 -16.59 -2.41 -18.60
CA TYR A 34 -15.34 -1.75 -18.20
C TYR A 34 -15.45 -1.14 -16.80
N ARG A 35 -16.56 -0.47 -16.50
CA ARG A 35 -16.79 0.16 -15.18
C ARG A 35 -16.81 -0.86 -14.04
N LYS A 36 -17.31 -2.07 -14.27
CA LYS A 36 -17.24 -3.16 -13.27
C LYS A 36 -15.80 -3.60 -13.00
N ILE A 37 -15.00 -3.80 -14.05
CA ILE A 37 -13.58 -4.18 -13.93
C ILE A 37 -12.81 -3.09 -13.18
N ILE A 38 -12.98 -1.83 -13.57
CA ILE A 38 -12.28 -0.71 -12.95
C ILE A 38 -12.72 -0.50 -11.50
N LEU A 39 -14.01 -0.65 -11.18
CA LEU A 39 -14.48 -0.55 -9.79
C LEU A 39 -13.77 -1.56 -8.88
N MET A 40 -13.63 -2.80 -9.33
CA MET A 40 -12.94 -3.85 -8.56
C MET A 40 -11.43 -3.59 -8.47
N LYS A 41 -10.79 -3.13 -9.56
CA LYS A 41 -9.37 -2.72 -9.53
C LYS A 41 -9.13 -1.55 -8.58
N ASP A 42 -9.98 -0.54 -8.60
CA ASP A 42 -9.87 0.64 -7.75
C ASP A 42 -10.12 0.26 -6.28
N LEU A 43 -11.03 -0.71 -6.01
CA LEU A 43 -11.25 -1.23 -4.66
C LEU A 43 -10.00 -1.91 -4.12
N ILE A 44 -9.41 -2.81 -4.90
CA ILE A 44 -8.16 -3.51 -4.53
C ILE A 44 -7.04 -2.49 -4.32
N ALA A 45 -6.89 -1.52 -5.22
CA ALA A 45 -5.87 -0.47 -5.09
C ALA A 45 -6.02 0.39 -3.83
N ASP A 46 -7.25 0.63 -3.39
CA ASP A 46 -7.51 1.46 -2.21
C ASP A 46 -7.26 0.72 -0.88
N ILE A 47 -7.08 -0.61 -0.89
CA ILE A 47 -6.92 -1.45 0.32
C ILE A 47 -5.62 -2.28 0.38
N LEU A 48 -5.02 -2.63 -0.76
CA LEU A 48 -3.95 -3.62 -0.85
C LEU A 48 -2.59 -3.01 -0.42
N PRO A 49 -1.86 -3.62 0.53
CA PRO A 49 -0.50 -3.19 0.85
C PRO A 49 0.38 -3.22 -0.42
N PRO A 50 1.12 -2.13 -0.72
CA PRO A 50 1.85 -2.00 -1.98
C PRO A 50 3.07 -2.93 -2.03
N PRO A 51 3.09 -3.99 -2.87
CA PRO A 51 4.20 -4.95 -2.91
C PRO A 51 5.51 -4.35 -3.42
N ALA A 52 5.48 -3.25 -4.18
CA ALA A 52 6.66 -2.54 -4.68
C ALA A 52 7.01 -1.29 -3.86
N TYR A 53 6.56 -1.21 -2.59
CA TYR A 53 6.93 -0.16 -1.65
C TYR A 53 7.42 -0.78 -0.32
N ILE A 54 8.63 -0.43 0.10
CA ILE A 54 9.22 -0.88 1.39
C ILE A 54 8.61 -0.23 2.65
N ILE A 55 7.45 0.43 2.57
CA ILE A 55 6.77 1.06 3.71
C ILE A 55 6.54 0.09 4.87
N GLU A 56 6.06 -1.10 4.55
CA GLU A 56 5.77 -2.13 5.55
C GLU A 56 7.04 -2.79 6.09
N SER A 57 8.07 -2.89 5.25
CA SER A 57 9.39 -3.38 5.69
C SER A 57 10.02 -2.42 6.72
N TYR A 58 9.82 -1.12 6.53
CA TYR A 58 10.32 -0.11 7.46
C TYR A 58 9.48 -0.03 8.75
N LEU A 59 8.14 -0.11 8.64
CA LEU A 59 7.26 -0.27 9.81
C LEU A 59 7.65 -1.51 10.64
N THR A 60 7.95 -2.63 9.97
CA THR A 60 8.39 -3.87 10.64
C THR A 60 9.70 -3.68 11.41
N ALA A 61 10.66 -2.92 10.86
CA ALA A 61 11.89 -2.57 11.56
C ALA A 61 11.63 -1.70 12.80
N LEU A 62 10.74 -0.70 12.71
CA LEU A 62 10.33 0.11 13.86
C LEU A 62 9.68 -0.73 14.96
N ARG A 63 8.78 -1.65 14.59
CA ARG A 63 8.14 -2.58 15.53
C ARG A 63 9.14 -3.53 16.18
N ALA A 64 10.14 -4.00 15.43
CA ALA A 64 11.19 -4.87 15.97
C ALA A 64 12.06 -4.15 17.01
N VAL A 65 12.40 -2.88 16.79
CA VAL A 65 13.06 -2.05 17.82
C VAL A 65 12.15 -1.85 19.02
N ASP A 66 10.88 -1.49 18.82
CA ASP A 66 9.94 -1.27 19.94
C ASP A 66 9.79 -2.50 20.83
N GLU A 67 9.65 -3.69 20.24
CA GLU A 67 9.58 -4.96 20.97
C GLU A 67 10.88 -5.26 21.72
N ALA A 68 12.03 -5.05 21.06
CA ALA A 68 13.34 -5.28 21.66
C ALA A 68 13.68 -4.29 22.80
N GLU A 69 13.07 -3.10 22.82
CA GLU A 69 13.21 -2.09 23.88
C GLU A 69 12.28 -2.31 25.08
N ARG A 70 11.41 -3.33 25.07
CA ARG A 70 10.54 -3.62 26.22
C ARG A 70 11.36 -4.13 27.40
N GLU A 71 10.84 -3.92 28.61
CA GLU A 71 11.42 -4.48 29.84
C GLU A 71 11.50 -6.01 29.79
N SER A 72 10.53 -6.65 29.13
CA SER A 72 10.50 -8.09 28.87
C SER A 72 10.20 -8.34 27.39
N PRO A 73 11.22 -8.33 26.51
CA PRO A 73 11.05 -8.55 25.08
C PRO A 73 10.49 -9.95 24.78
N ASP A 74 9.44 -10.03 23.97
CA ASP A 74 8.92 -11.30 23.50
C ASP A 74 9.71 -11.78 22.27
N LYS A 75 10.61 -12.75 22.49
CA LYS A 75 11.42 -13.35 21.42
C LYS A 75 10.59 -13.96 20.29
N SER A 76 9.39 -14.46 20.58
CA SER A 76 8.50 -15.03 19.57
C SER A 76 7.96 -13.95 18.64
N LYS A 77 7.59 -12.79 19.19
CA LYS A 77 7.16 -11.61 18.40
C LYS A 77 8.31 -11.05 17.57
N ILE A 78 9.52 -10.96 18.14
CA ILE A 78 10.72 -10.55 17.40
C ILE A 78 10.96 -11.48 16.22
N ASN A 79 10.98 -12.80 16.46
CA ASN A 79 11.19 -13.78 15.38
C ASN A 79 10.10 -13.70 14.30
N ALA A 80 8.84 -13.49 14.69
CA ALA A 80 7.74 -13.31 13.75
C ALA A 80 7.90 -12.03 12.90
N LEU A 81 8.34 -10.92 13.49
CA LEU A 81 8.62 -9.67 12.75
C LEU A 81 9.79 -9.84 11.77
N LEU A 82 10.85 -10.55 12.17
CA LEU A 82 12.00 -10.80 11.30
C LEU A 82 11.64 -11.71 10.13
N GLU A 83 10.87 -12.77 10.37
CA GLU A 83 10.37 -13.64 9.30
C GLU A 83 9.40 -12.91 8.40
N TYR A 84 8.51 -12.09 8.96
CA TYR A 84 7.62 -11.25 8.18
C TYR A 84 8.40 -10.27 7.29
N GLY A 85 9.47 -9.65 7.82
CA GLY A 85 10.38 -8.84 7.04
C GLY A 85 11.07 -9.60 5.90
N ARG A 86 11.41 -10.89 6.09
CA ARG A 86 11.95 -11.74 5.04
C ARG A 86 10.92 -11.97 3.93
N LEU A 87 9.67 -12.29 4.30
CA LEU A 87 8.57 -12.48 3.35
C LEU A 87 8.27 -11.21 2.54
N LEU A 88 8.26 -10.03 3.16
CA LEU A 88 8.07 -8.76 2.44
C LEU A 88 9.16 -8.51 1.38
N LYS A 89 10.39 -8.97 1.65
CA LYS A 89 11.52 -8.82 0.73
C LYS A 89 11.44 -9.83 -0.42
N GLU A 90 11.32 -11.10 -0.08
CA GLU A 90 11.55 -12.23 -1.00
C GLU A 90 10.25 -12.80 -1.57
N GLY A 91 9.16 -12.72 -0.81
CA GLY A 91 7.89 -13.35 -1.13
C GLY A 91 7.84 -14.83 -0.74
N ASP A 92 6.69 -15.43 -1.02
CA ASP A 92 6.52 -16.88 -1.14
C ASP A 92 5.53 -17.17 -2.27
N SER A 93 5.80 -16.61 -3.45
CA SER A 93 4.93 -16.81 -4.63
C SER A 93 4.84 -18.27 -5.06
N SER A 94 5.76 -19.13 -4.61
CA SER A 94 5.73 -20.58 -4.83
C SER A 94 4.47 -21.24 -4.26
N LYS A 95 3.82 -20.60 -3.28
CA LYS A 95 2.57 -21.04 -2.67
C LYS A 95 1.35 -20.22 -3.11
N SER A 96 1.50 -19.36 -4.12
CA SER A 96 0.45 -18.42 -4.56
C SER A 96 0.04 -17.42 -3.48
N GLU A 97 0.96 -17.09 -2.55
CA GLU A 97 0.62 -16.38 -1.31
C GLU A 97 0.90 -14.88 -1.34
N MET A 98 2.17 -14.46 -1.48
CA MET A 98 2.60 -13.07 -1.45
C MET A 98 3.78 -12.86 -2.39
N ALA A 99 3.64 -11.91 -3.33
CA ALA A 99 4.80 -11.43 -4.08
C ALA A 99 5.68 -10.58 -3.16
N GLY A 100 6.94 -10.96 -3.05
CA GLY A 100 7.93 -10.13 -2.36
C GLY A 100 8.29 -8.91 -3.19
N TYR A 101 8.89 -7.92 -2.54
CA TYR A 101 9.39 -6.72 -3.20
C TYR A 101 10.27 -7.04 -4.42
N TYR A 102 11.22 -7.98 -4.30
CA TYR A 102 12.10 -8.33 -5.41
C TYR A 102 11.36 -9.04 -6.55
N GLU A 103 10.42 -9.93 -6.24
CA GLU A 103 9.59 -10.59 -7.25
C GLU A 103 8.81 -9.56 -8.05
N ARG A 104 8.21 -8.56 -7.35
CA ARG A 104 7.42 -7.54 -8.02
C ARG A 104 8.26 -6.58 -8.87
N ILE A 105 9.43 -6.17 -8.38
CA ILE A 105 10.35 -5.36 -9.18
C ILE A 105 10.84 -6.12 -10.41
N ASN A 106 11.06 -7.43 -10.32
CA ASN A 106 11.47 -8.23 -11.48
C ASN A 106 10.39 -8.31 -12.56
N VAL A 107 9.11 -8.40 -12.17
CA VAL A 107 7.97 -8.26 -13.10
C VAL A 107 8.05 -6.92 -13.82
N TRP A 108 8.17 -5.81 -13.09
CA TRP A 108 8.21 -4.47 -13.70
C TRP A 108 9.46 -4.20 -14.54
N LYS A 109 10.60 -4.79 -14.22
CA LYS A 109 11.79 -4.74 -15.09
C LYS A 109 11.52 -5.34 -16.47
N LYS A 110 10.74 -6.42 -16.51
CA LYS A 110 10.42 -7.15 -17.75
C LYS A 110 9.26 -6.51 -18.50
N ASP A 111 8.15 -6.24 -17.80
CA ASP A 111 6.85 -6.03 -18.42
C ASP A 111 6.48 -4.55 -18.59
N LEU A 112 7.18 -3.64 -17.89
CA LEU A 112 6.91 -2.21 -18.02
C LEU A 112 7.37 -1.70 -19.38
N SER A 113 6.45 -1.04 -20.10
CA SER A 113 6.68 -0.51 -21.44
C SER A 113 7.86 0.47 -21.49
N GLU A 114 8.46 0.59 -22.66
CA GLU A 114 9.53 1.55 -22.98
C GLU A 114 9.27 2.27 -24.32
N GLU A 115 8.03 2.23 -24.82
CA GLU A 115 7.67 2.73 -26.16
C GLU A 115 7.89 4.25 -26.35
N ASN A 116 7.97 5.02 -25.27
CA ASN A 116 8.22 6.46 -25.30
C ASN A 116 8.92 6.94 -24.02
N GLU A 117 9.31 8.23 -24.01
CA GLU A 117 10.06 8.83 -22.90
C GLU A 117 9.27 8.88 -21.58
N ASP A 118 7.94 8.98 -21.61
CA ASP A 118 7.13 8.93 -20.38
C ASP A 118 7.24 7.55 -19.72
N TRP A 119 7.07 6.47 -20.50
CA TRP A 119 7.21 5.09 -20.03
C TRP A 119 8.62 4.78 -19.53
N LYS A 120 9.66 5.19 -20.28
CA LYS A 120 11.06 5.06 -19.86
C LYS A 120 11.31 5.79 -18.53
N ALA A 121 10.74 6.98 -18.34
CA ALA A 121 10.87 7.73 -17.10
C ALA A 121 10.19 7.01 -15.92
N ILE A 122 8.97 6.47 -16.11
CA ILE A 122 8.28 5.67 -15.08
C ILE A 122 9.13 4.45 -14.70
N LYS A 123 9.61 3.70 -15.71
CA LYS A 123 10.44 2.52 -15.50
C LYS A 123 11.75 2.85 -14.80
N HIS A 124 12.46 3.86 -15.26
CA HIS A 124 13.69 4.33 -14.61
C HIS A 124 13.47 4.67 -13.13
N ASN A 125 12.39 5.38 -12.81
CA ASN A 125 12.12 5.75 -11.43
C ASN A 125 11.75 4.53 -10.56
N LEU A 126 11.00 3.57 -11.11
CA LEU A 126 10.59 2.36 -10.37
C LEU A 126 11.72 1.34 -10.21
N VAL A 127 12.45 1.02 -11.27
CA VAL A 127 13.40 -0.10 -11.26
C VAL A 127 14.82 0.31 -10.95
N LYS A 128 15.08 1.61 -10.78
CA LYS A 128 16.38 2.17 -10.41
C LYS A 128 16.28 3.18 -9.28
N VAL A 129 15.61 4.32 -9.46
CA VAL A 129 15.61 5.41 -8.47
C VAL A 129 15.02 4.96 -7.13
N SER A 130 13.88 4.26 -7.12
CA SER A 130 13.31 3.70 -5.89
C SER A 130 13.92 2.34 -5.52
N PHE A 131 14.37 1.55 -6.49
CA PHE A 131 14.92 0.22 -6.26
C PHE A 131 16.30 0.21 -5.58
N ASP A 132 17.23 1.06 -6.02
CA ASP A 132 18.59 1.11 -5.48
C ASP A 132 18.63 1.38 -3.96
N PRO A 133 17.88 2.35 -3.40
CA PRO A 133 17.83 2.53 -1.96
C PRO A 133 17.12 1.37 -1.24
N ALA A 134 16.08 0.77 -1.83
CA ALA A 134 15.43 -0.42 -1.25
C ALA A 134 16.38 -1.63 -1.18
N LYS A 135 17.19 -1.84 -2.22
CA LYS A 135 18.21 -2.89 -2.22
C LYS A 135 19.19 -2.72 -1.07
N LYS A 136 19.74 -1.51 -0.89
CA LYS A 136 20.64 -1.17 0.22
C LYS A 136 19.93 -1.28 1.58
N PHE A 137 18.66 -0.91 1.65
CA PHE A 137 17.85 -1.03 2.86
C PHE A 137 17.80 -2.48 3.31
N PHE A 138 17.46 -3.41 2.41
CA PHE A 138 17.40 -4.84 2.72
C PHE A 138 18.77 -5.41 3.09
N GLU A 139 19.83 -5.01 2.39
CA GLU A 139 21.19 -5.43 2.71
C GLU A 139 21.60 -5.02 4.13
N ILE A 140 21.42 -3.74 4.50
CA ILE A 140 21.74 -3.24 5.84
C ILE A 140 20.84 -3.86 6.89
N ARG A 141 19.56 -4.04 6.57
CA ARG A 141 18.59 -4.71 7.45
C ARG A 141 19.09 -6.11 7.80
N ASP A 142 19.43 -6.89 6.79
CA ASP A 142 19.77 -8.30 6.95
C ASP A 142 21.16 -8.48 7.57
N THR A 143 22.15 -7.67 7.19
CA THR A 143 23.55 -7.83 7.61
C THR A 143 23.93 -7.12 8.90
N LYS A 144 23.21 -6.04 9.28
CA LYS A 144 23.53 -5.23 10.48
C LYS A 144 22.38 -5.17 11.47
N PHE A 145 21.19 -4.76 11.02
CA PHE A 145 20.06 -4.51 11.91
C PHE A 145 19.51 -5.79 12.54
N ASN A 146 19.21 -6.82 11.74
CA ASN A 146 18.64 -8.08 12.21
C ASN A 146 19.53 -8.81 13.24
N PRO A 147 20.87 -8.92 13.04
CA PRO A 147 21.76 -9.45 14.06
C PRO A 147 21.70 -8.70 15.40
N LEU A 148 21.63 -7.36 15.37
CA LEU A 148 21.53 -6.54 16.59
C LEU A 148 20.21 -6.79 17.33
N ILE A 149 19.09 -6.87 16.60
CA ILE A 149 17.79 -7.21 17.18
C ILE A 149 17.83 -8.60 17.83
N LYS A 150 18.35 -9.61 17.14
CA LYS A 150 18.49 -10.98 17.68
C LYS A 150 19.37 -11.05 18.92
N ALA A 151 20.41 -10.22 18.97
CA ALA A 151 21.32 -10.12 20.11
C ALA A 151 20.76 -9.28 21.28
N GLY A 152 19.54 -8.74 21.18
CA GLY A 152 18.96 -7.87 22.21
C GLY A 152 19.61 -6.48 22.30
N LYS A 153 20.41 -6.09 21.30
CA LYS A 153 21.13 -4.82 21.25
C LYS A 153 20.25 -3.70 20.68
N ALA A 154 19.12 -3.45 21.33
CA ALA A 154 18.06 -2.56 20.83
C ALA A 154 18.56 -1.13 20.56
N ALA A 155 19.39 -0.57 21.42
CA ALA A 155 19.96 0.79 21.24
C ALA A 155 20.87 0.88 19.99
N GLU A 156 21.71 -0.13 19.75
CA GLU A 156 22.55 -0.20 18.55
C GLU A 156 21.68 -0.38 17.30
N ALA A 157 20.65 -1.25 17.35
CA ALA A 157 19.71 -1.45 16.26
C ALA A 157 18.93 -0.16 15.93
N LYS A 158 18.47 0.57 16.95
CA LYS A 158 17.80 1.87 16.79
C LYS A 158 18.71 2.90 16.13
N LYS A 159 20.00 2.92 16.47
CA LYS A 159 20.98 3.77 15.80
C LYS A 159 21.07 3.41 14.30
N VAL A 160 21.16 2.13 13.95
CA VAL A 160 21.15 1.68 12.54
C VAL A 160 19.85 2.08 11.85
N LEU A 161 18.71 1.90 12.51
CA LEU A 161 17.40 2.29 11.99
C LEU A 161 17.36 3.78 11.63
N ARG A 162 17.75 4.66 12.57
CA ARG A 162 17.71 6.11 12.40
C ARG A 162 18.70 6.66 11.39
N THR A 163 19.90 6.09 11.33
CA THR A 163 21.03 6.65 10.56
C THR A 163 21.26 6.00 9.20
N GLN A 164 20.75 4.78 8.99
CA GLN A 164 20.94 4.03 7.74
C GLN A 164 19.61 3.62 7.10
N LEU A 165 18.69 3.00 7.85
CA LEU A 165 17.44 2.50 7.25
C LEU A 165 16.45 3.62 6.89
N ARG A 166 16.23 4.59 7.80
CA ARG A 166 15.30 5.70 7.55
C ARG A 166 15.67 6.55 6.33
N PRO A 167 16.93 7.00 6.15
CA PRO A 167 17.31 7.74 4.93
C PRO A 167 17.03 6.96 3.64
N LEU A 168 17.31 5.64 3.63
CA LEU A 168 17.04 4.80 2.46
C LEU A 168 15.54 4.62 2.21
N TYR A 169 14.73 4.50 3.26
CA TYR A 169 13.27 4.51 3.14
C TYR A 169 12.76 5.83 2.54
N GLU A 170 13.28 6.98 3.01
CA GLU A 170 12.91 8.30 2.50
C GLU A 170 13.34 8.50 1.04
N GLU A 171 14.53 8.04 0.65
CA GLU A 171 15.00 8.04 -0.75
C GLU A 171 14.12 7.17 -1.65
N HIS A 172 13.80 5.95 -1.19
CA HIS A 172 12.88 5.07 -1.90
C HIS A 172 11.52 5.73 -2.11
N ARG A 173 10.95 6.29 -1.03
CA ARG A 173 9.66 7.00 -1.06
C ARG A 173 9.65 8.13 -2.09
N LYS A 174 10.70 8.95 -2.16
CA LYS A 174 10.82 10.01 -3.18
C LYS A 174 10.79 9.46 -4.61
N GLY A 175 11.45 8.33 -4.85
CA GLY A 175 11.39 7.63 -6.13
C GLY A 175 9.98 7.15 -6.46
N ILE A 176 9.28 6.58 -5.48
CA ILE A 176 7.87 6.16 -5.60
C ILE A 176 6.94 7.34 -5.89
N ASP A 177 7.07 8.45 -5.16
CA ASP A 177 6.30 9.67 -5.39
C ASP A 177 6.46 10.16 -6.84
N LYS A 178 7.68 10.02 -7.40
CA LYS A 178 7.95 10.37 -8.80
C LYS A 178 7.27 9.41 -9.78
N VAL A 179 7.28 8.09 -9.51
CA VAL A 179 6.54 7.09 -10.30
C VAL A 179 5.05 7.45 -10.33
N VAL A 180 4.44 7.71 -9.18
CA VAL A 180 3.01 8.07 -9.09
C VAL A 180 2.71 9.35 -9.86
N GLN A 181 3.55 10.39 -9.71
CA GLN A 181 3.39 11.65 -10.43
C GLN A 181 3.42 11.44 -11.96
N LEU A 182 4.42 10.71 -12.46
CA LEU A 182 4.59 10.44 -13.88
C LEU A 182 3.44 9.58 -14.43
N SER A 183 3.06 8.51 -13.71
CA SER A 183 1.95 7.64 -14.10
C SER A 183 0.62 8.38 -14.17
N ARG A 184 0.33 9.28 -13.22
CA ARG A 184 -0.89 10.12 -13.27
C ARG A 184 -0.88 11.07 -14.47
N ALA A 185 0.24 11.74 -14.72
CA ALA A 185 0.37 12.63 -15.88
C ALA A 185 0.20 11.85 -17.20
N MET A 186 0.75 10.64 -17.27
CA MET A 186 0.60 9.76 -18.43
C MET A 186 -0.84 9.25 -18.59
N GLY A 187 -1.50 8.88 -17.50
CA GLY A 187 -2.91 8.48 -17.50
C GLY A 187 -3.80 9.56 -18.14
N ILE A 188 -3.61 10.83 -17.76
CA ILE A 188 -4.33 11.96 -18.37
C ILE A 188 -4.06 12.08 -19.88
N LYS A 189 -2.83 11.82 -20.33
CA LYS A 189 -2.50 11.82 -21.78
C LYS A 189 -3.22 10.69 -22.51
N LEU A 190 -3.22 9.48 -21.95
CA LEU A 190 -3.91 8.33 -22.53
C LEU A 190 -5.43 8.54 -22.56
N GLU A 191 -6.02 9.10 -21.50
CA GLU A 191 -7.45 9.42 -21.47
C GLU A 191 -7.85 10.38 -22.60
N ARG A 192 -7.01 11.38 -22.93
CA ARG A 192 -7.25 12.25 -24.10
C ARG A 192 -7.16 11.49 -25.43
N GLN A 193 -6.27 10.51 -25.54
CA GLN A 193 -6.15 9.67 -26.73
C GLN A 193 -7.41 8.83 -26.95
N ILE A 194 -8.09 8.39 -25.87
CA ILE A 194 -9.37 7.66 -25.98
C ILE A 194 -10.40 8.53 -26.69
N THR A 195 -10.48 9.82 -26.34
CA THR A 195 -11.44 10.77 -26.93
C THR A 195 -11.15 11.05 -28.41
N SER A 196 -9.90 10.90 -28.84
CA SER A 196 -9.47 11.13 -30.24
C SER A 196 -9.17 9.84 -31.01
N ALA A 197 -9.53 8.67 -30.49
CA ALA A 197 -9.19 7.39 -31.08
C ALA A 197 -9.89 7.20 -32.44
N ALA A 198 -9.13 6.77 -33.45
CA ALA A 198 -9.64 6.62 -34.81
C ALA A 198 -10.38 5.30 -35.04
N SER A 199 -10.25 4.33 -34.13
CA SER A 199 -10.86 3.01 -34.25
C SER A 199 -11.48 2.56 -32.94
N GLU A 200 -12.70 2.01 -33.02
CA GLU A 200 -13.35 1.34 -31.89
C GLU A 200 -12.46 0.25 -31.29
N ARG A 201 -11.71 -0.50 -32.10
CA ARG A 201 -10.83 -1.59 -31.60
C ARG A 201 -9.74 -1.11 -30.65
N GLU A 202 -9.30 0.15 -30.79
CA GLU A 202 -8.27 0.72 -29.91
C GLU A 202 -8.80 0.96 -28.50
N ILE A 203 -10.08 1.32 -28.40
CA ILE A 203 -10.76 1.72 -27.16
C ILE A 203 -11.61 0.61 -26.55
N MET A 204 -11.66 -0.59 -27.13
CA MET A 204 -12.32 -1.74 -26.53
C MET A 204 -11.48 -2.34 -25.39
N ILE A 205 -12.14 -3.03 -24.46
CA ILE A 205 -11.45 -3.92 -23.50
C ILE A 205 -10.60 -4.92 -24.29
N GLY A 206 -9.33 -5.05 -23.89
CA GLY A 206 -8.33 -5.85 -24.63
C GLY A 206 -7.70 -5.14 -25.84
N GLY A 207 -8.10 -3.90 -26.12
CA GLY A 207 -7.46 -3.06 -27.13
C GLY A 207 -6.11 -2.48 -26.65
N PRO A 208 -5.26 -1.98 -27.57
CA PRO A 208 -3.96 -1.41 -27.22
C PRO A 208 -4.04 -0.27 -26.19
N LEU A 209 -5.04 0.62 -26.27
CA LEU A 209 -5.15 1.74 -25.33
C LEU A 209 -5.62 1.28 -23.94
N TYR A 210 -6.52 0.29 -23.90
CA TYR A 210 -6.92 -0.37 -22.66
C TYR A 210 -5.71 -0.97 -21.93
N HIS A 211 -4.86 -1.72 -22.65
CA HIS A 211 -3.66 -2.33 -22.04
C HIS A 211 -2.71 -1.30 -21.42
N LYS A 212 -2.53 -0.15 -22.06
CA LYS A 212 -1.70 0.94 -21.53
C LYS A 212 -2.29 1.53 -20.24
N ILE A 213 -3.60 1.78 -20.21
CA ILE A 213 -4.30 2.30 -19.03
C ILE A 213 -4.22 1.33 -17.87
N ILE A 214 -4.47 0.04 -18.13
CA ILE A 214 -4.37 -1.00 -17.10
C ILE A 214 -2.94 -1.13 -16.58
N GLN A 215 -1.93 -1.13 -17.46
CA GLN A 215 -0.54 -1.17 -17.03
C GLN A 215 -0.18 0.01 -16.11
N LEU A 216 -0.63 1.24 -16.41
CA LEU A 216 -0.42 2.38 -15.53
C LEU A 216 -1.13 2.22 -14.17
N LYS A 217 -2.39 1.77 -14.18
CA LYS A 217 -3.13 1.52 -12.94
C LYS A 217 -2.42 0.48 -12.08
N ASP A 218 -1.98 -0.62 -12.68
CA ASP A 218 -1.29 -1.70 -11.97
C ASP A 218 0.04 -1.23 -11.38
N VAL A 219 0.83 -0.42 -12.10
CA VAL A 219 2.05 0.20 -11.55
C VAL A 219 1.73 1.09 -10.36
N VAL A 220 0.71 1.94 -10.44
CA VAL A 220 0.33 2.86 -9.35
C VAL A 220 -0.14 2.07 -8.13
N SER A 221 -0.97 1.05 -8.32
CA SER A 221 -1.48 0.20 -7.24
C SER A 221 -0.36 -0.53 -6.49
N ASP A 222 0.72 -0.90 -7.17
CA ASP A 222 1.82 -1.61 -6.51
C ASP A 222 2.72 -0.74 -5.64
N VAL A 223 2.67 0.57 -5.83
CA VAL A 223 3.61 1.51 -5.19
C VAL A 223 2.92 2.51 -4.28
N LEU A 224 1.63 2.76 -4.45
CA LEU A 224 0.91 3.77 -3.67
C LEU A 224 0.41 3.17 -2.35
N PRO A 225 0.66 3.82 -1.20
CA PRO A 225 -0.03 3.46 0.03
C PRO A 225 -1.55 3.55 -0.15
N PRO A 226 -2.29 2.45 0.06
CA PRO A 226 -3.75 2.43 -0.04
C PRO A 226 -4.39 3.41 0.96
N PRO A 227 -5.23 4.37 0.51
CA PRO A 227 -5.86 5.35 1.39
C PRO A 227 -6.84 4.74 2.39
N MET A 228 -7.33 3.51 2.16
CA MET A 228 -8.24 2.80 3.06
C MET A 228 -7.51 1.76 3.93
N TYR A 229 -6.18 1.78 3.93
CA TYR A 229 -5.37 0.99 4.87
C TYR A 229 -4.57 1.93 5.78
N ILE A 230 -4.76 1.84 7.09
CA ILE A 230 -4.07 2.72 8.06
C ILE A 230 -2.58 2.40 8.29
N ILE A 231 -1.92 1.67 7.38
CA ILE A 231 -0.50 1.31 7.51
C ILE A 231 0.43 2.53 7.53
N GLU A 232 0.19 3.51 6.66
CA GLU A 232 1.00 4.73 6.62
C GLU A 232 0.73 5.60 7.86
N THR A 233 -0.51 5.61 8.35
CA THR A 233 -0.86 6.27 9.60
C THR A 233 -0.12 5.63 10.78
N TYR A 234 -0.07 4.29 10.85
CA TYR A 234 0.64 3.60 11.91
C TYR A 234 2.16 3.78 11.83
N LEU A 235 2.72 3.77 10.63
CA LEU A 235 4.11 4.15 10.42
C LEU A 235 4.38 5.56 10.95
N THR A 236 3.55 6.53 10.58
CA THR A 236 3.69 7.93 11.02
C THR A 236 3.59 8.05 12.54
N ALA A 237 2.70 7.29 13.18
CA ALA A 237 2.57 7.25 14.63
C ALA A 237 3.84 6.69 15.32
N MET A 238 4.43 5.64 14.75
CA MET A 238 5.72 5.09 15.23
C MET A 238 6.89 6.06 15.02
N GLU A 239 6.92 6.77 13.88
CA GLU A 239 7.93 7.81 13.62
C GLU A 239 7.78 9.02 14.53
N LEU A 240 6.55 9.41 14.85
CA LEU A 240 6.24 10.47 15.81
C LEU A 240 6.78 10.13 17.20
N LEU A 241 6.59 8.89 17.66
CA LEU A 241 7.19 8.40 18.89
C LEU A 241 8.73 8.37 18.81
N ASP A 242 9.30 7.85 17.72
CA ASP A 242 10.75 7.79 17.55
C ASP A 242 11.39 9.19 17.59
N ALA A 243 10.75 10.17 16.94
CA ALA A 243 11.19 11.56 16.95
C ALA A 243 11.12 12.17 18.35
N ALA A 244 10.08 11.87 19.13
CA ALA A 244 9.94 12.33 20.51
C ALA A 244 11.03 11.73 21.42
N ASP A 245 11.26 10.42 21.31
CA ASP A 245 12.29 9.68 22.02
C ASP A 245 13.71 10.17 21.65
N ALA A 246 13.91 10.58 20.39
CA ALA A 246 15.14 11.21 19.92
C ALA A 246 15.30 12.69 20.32
N ARG A 247 14.31 13.29 21.00
CA ARG A 247 14.26 14.74 21.31
C ARG A 247 14.42 15.61 20.06
N ALA A 248 13.75 15.22 18.97
CA ALA A 248 13.69 16.01 17.74
C ALA A 248 13.08 17.39 17.98
N SER A 249 13.28 18.31 17.03
CA SER A 249 12.72 19.67 17.12
C SER A 249 11.19 19.66 17.11
N ARG A 250 10.57 20.70 17.67
CA ARG A 250 9.10 20.83 17.71
C ARG A 250 8.52 20.87 16.31
N GLU A 251 9.22 21.48 15.36
CA GLU A 251 8.84 21.55 13.96
C GLU A 251 8.69 20.14 13.36
N ARG A 252 9.66 19.25 13.62
CA ARG A 252 9.59 17.86 13.12
C ARG A 252 8.42 17.08 13.73
N ILE A 253 8.17 17.28 15.03
CA ILE A 253 7.02 16.67 15.72
C ILE A 253 5.71 17.17 15.12
N ASP A 254 5.59 18.47 14.89
CA ASP A 254 4.41 19.09 14.28
C ASP A 254 4.20 18.64 12.82
N GLU A 255 5.27 18.48 12.05
CA GLU A 255 5.20 17.95 10.68
C GLU A 255 4.62 16.53 10.65
N LEU A 256 5.13 15.62 11.49
CA LEU A 256 4.65 14.24 11.57
C LEU A 256 3.21 14.17 12.07
N ALA A 257 2.86 14.97 13.09
CA ALA A 257 1.49 15.05 13.60
C ALA A 257 0.51 15.54 12.53
N LYS A 258 0.85 16.63 11.82
CA LYS A 258 0.05 17.16 10.70
C LYS A 258 -0.06 16.15 9.57
N TYR A 259 1.02 15.42 9.29
CA TYR A 259 1.03 14.40 8.25
C TYR A 259 0.08 13.24 8.58
N GLY A 260 0.13 12.73 9.82
CA GLY A 260 -0.78 11.67 10.27
C GLY A 260 -2.26 12.05 10.18
N LEU A 261 -2.62 13.27 10.58
CA LEU A 261 -4.00 13.77 10.46
C LEU A 261 -4.41 14.01 8.99
N ARG A 262 -3.48 14.42 8.13
CA ARG A 262 -3.74 14.56 6.69
C ARG A 262 -4.09 13.23 6.02
N LEU A 263 -3.58 12.10 6.50
CA LEU A 263 -3.96 10.79 5.97
C LEU A 263 -5.44 10.47 6.27
N ARG A 264 -5.98 10.99 7.39
CA ARG A 264 -7.40 10.92 7.70
C ARG A 264 -8.23 11.86 6.84
N ASP A 265 -7.83 13.14 6.80
CA ASP A 265 -8.68 14.24 6.33
C ASP A 265 -8.48 14.57 4.84
N GLY A 266 -7.34 14.23 4.27
CA GLY A 266 -6.97 14.52 2.88
C GLY A 266 -6.05 15.72 2.73
N ASN A 267 -5.49 15.87 1.53
CA ASN A 267 -4.60 16.95 1.16
C ASN A 267 -5.29 17.90 0.18
N VAL A 268 -5.66 19.07 0.68
CA VAL A 268 -6.33 20.13 -0.10
C VAL A 268 -5.46 20.63 -1.27
N GLN A 269 -4.14 20.73 -1.09
CA GLN A 269 -3.23 21.28 -2.12
C GLN A 269 -3.07 20.32 -3.30
N THR A 270 -2.91 19.02 -3.00
CA THR A 270 -2.74 17.99 -4.04
C THR A 270 -4.06 17.35 -4.46
N LYS A 271 -5.19 17.79 -3.88
CA LYS A 271 -6.53 17.19 -4.04
C LYS A 271 -6.51 15.68 -3.85
N THR A 272 -5.67 15.20 -2.95
CA THR A 272 -5.51 13.77 -2.67
C THR A 272 -6.42 13.43 -1.51
N PRO A 273 -7.45 12.59 -1.70
CA PRO A 273 -8.43 12.35 -0.66
C PRO A 273 -7.82 11.56 0.50
N GLY A 274 -8.25 11.89 1.71
CA GLY A 274 -7.93 11.14 2.92
C GLY A 274 -8.89 9.97 3.12
N TYR A 275 -8.65 9.20 4.18
CA TYR A 275 -9.50 8.07 4.58
C TYR A 275 -11.00 8.47 4.66
N ASN A 276 -11.30 9.59 5.33
CA ASN A 276 -12.68 10.04 5.54
C ASN A 276 -13.35 10.55 4.25
N GLU A 277 -12.58 11.06 3.29
CA GLU A 277 -13.10 11.51 2.00
C GLU A 277 -13.33 10.35 1.02
N ARG A 278 -12.57 9.26 1.17
CA ARG A 278 -12.72 8.04 0.37
C ARG A 278 -13.89 7.18 0.80
N LEU A 279 -14.15 7.06 2.10
CA LEU A 279 -15.19 6.16 2.62
C LEU A 279 -16.59 6.38 1.99
N PRO A 280 -17.13 7.61 1.89
CA PRO A 280 -18.45 7.83 1.28
C PRO A 280 -18.52 7.42 -0.21
N GLN A 281 -17.38 7.46 -0.91
CA GLN A 281 -17.31 7.03 -2.31
C GLN A 281 -17.54 5.53 -2.42
N TRP A 282 -16.93 4.75 -1.52
CA TRP A 282 -17.10 3.29 -1.46
C TRP A 282 -18.48 2.87 -0.98
N GLU A 283 -19.07 3.57 0.00
CA GLU A 283 -20.44 3.33 0.44
C GLU A 283 -21.46 3.48 -0.69
N LYS A 284 -21.25 4.47 -1.56
CA LYS A 284 -22.09 4.72 -2.73
C LYS A 284 -21.82 3.74 -3.87
N ALA A 285 -20.55 3.40 -4.12
CA ALA A 285 -20.13 2.62 -5.28
C ALA A 285 -20.39 1.11 -5.14
N LEU A 286 -20.34 0.56 -3.92
CA LEU A 286 -20.49 -0.89 -3.69
C LEU A 286 -21.97 -1.30 -3.64
N SER A 287 -22.30 -2.36 -4.40
CA SER A 287 -23.64 -2.96 -4.43
C SER A 287 -23.93 -3.76 -3.16
N SER A 288 -25.17 -4.24 -3.03
CA SER A 288 -25.58 -5.15 -1.94
C SER A 288 -26.47 -6.27 -2.46
N ASP A 289 -26.36 -6.54 -3.75
CA ASP A 289 -27.27 -7.38 -4.51
C ASP A 289 -27.03 -8.86 -4.16
N THR A 290 -25.77 -9.27 -4.06
CA THR A 290 -25.38 -10.64 -3.69
C THR A 290 -24.85 -10.73 -2.25
N PRO A 291 -24.83 -11.94 -1.64
CA PRO A 291 -24.15 -12.15 -0.36
C PRO A 291 -22.69 -11.69 -0.36
N ASP A 292 -21.96 -11.97 -1.44
CA ASP A 292 -20.55 -11.57 -1.60
C ASP A 292 -20.41 -10.05 -1.67
N ASP A 293 -21.31 -9.35 -2.39
CA ASP A 293 -21.30 -7.88 -2.44
C ASP A 293 -21.59 -7.26 -1.07
N ARG A 294 -22.53 -7.85 -0.31
CA ARG A 294 -22.83 -7.40 1.07
C ARG A 294 -21.64 -7.60 1.99
N GLU A 295 -20.90 -8.69 1.86
CA GLU A 295 -19.71 -8.94 2.68
C GLU A 295 -18.57 -7.98 2.33
N ILE A 296 -18.30 -7.76 1.04
CA ILE A 296 -17.32 -6.76 0.59
C ILE A 296 -17.69 -5.38 1.13
N LYS A 297 -18.96 -4.97 0.99
CA LYS A 297 -19.44 -3.68 1.49
C LYS A 297 -19.30 -3.58 3.01
N ARG A 298 -19.70 -4.62 3.75
CA ARG A 298 -19.57 -4.66 5.22
C ARG A 298 -18.12 -4.54 5.66
N LEU A 299 -17.21 -5.28 5.03
CA LEU A 299 -15.78 -5.23 5.35
C LEU A 299 -15.19 -3.84 5.02
N MET A 300 -15.55 -3.27 3.87
CA MET A 300 -15.06 -1.98 3.38
C MET A 300 -15.56 -0.78 4.19
N THR A 301 -16.84 -0.78 4.58
CA THR A 301 -17.48 0.43 5.14
C THR A 301 -17.80 0.35 6.62
N LYS A 302 -17.60 -0.82 7.24
CA LYS A 302 -17.89 -1.02 8.67
C LYS A 302 -16.77 -1.74 9.40
N ALA A 303 -16.46 -2.99 9.02
CA ALA A 303 -15.55 -3.83 9.80
C ALA A 303 -14.12 -3.28 9.83
N SER A 304 -13.59 -2.82 8.69
CA SER A 304 -12.27 -2.16 8.65
C SER A 304 -12.31 -0.72 9.18
N VAL A 305 -13.46 -0.04 9.08
CA VAL A 305 -13.61 1.38 9.45
C VAL A 305 -13.63 1.58 10.96
N GLU A 306 -14.32 0.73 11.72
CA GLU A 306 -14.41 0.88 13.18
C GLU A 306 -13.03 0.93 13.88
N PRO A 307 -12.10 -0.03 13.65
CA PRO A 307 -10.78 0.06 14.25
C PRO A 307 -9.96 1.24 13.70
N ALA A 308 -10.14 1.63 12.42
CA ALA A 308 -9.45 2.77 11.84
C ALA A 308 -9.86 4.11 12.47
N GLN A 309 -11.17 4.32 12.71
CA GLN A 309 -11.67 5.52 13.37
C GLN A 309 -11.14 5.63 14.80
N LYS A 310 -11.22 4.56 15.58
CA LYS A 310 -10.64 4.50 16.93
C LYS A 310 -9.13 4.76 16.90
N PHE A 311 -8.42 4.28 15.87
CA PHE A 311 -7.00 4.51 15.70
C PHE A 311 -6.69 5.99 15.46
N PHE A 312 -7.46 6.66 14.58
CA PHE A 312 -7.33 8.09 14.34
C PHE A 312 -7.67 8.92 15.58
N ASP A 313 -8.70 8.53 16.33
CA ASP A 313 -9.06 9.19 17.59
C ASP A 313 -7.95 9.07 18.63
N ALA A 314 -7.33 7.89 18.76
CA ALA A 314 -6.18 7.68 19.63
C ALA A 314 -4.96 8.50 19.17
N LEU A 315 -4.72 8.59 17.85
CA LEU A 315 -3.66 9.42 17.29
C LEU A 315 -3.84 10.91 17.66
N GLU A 316 -5.03 11.46 17.40
CA GLU A 316 -5.31 12.88 17.59
C GLU A 316 -5.43 13.27 19.07
N ASN A 317 -6.18 12.49 19.84
CA ASN A 317 -6.60 12.90 21.18
C ASN A 317 -5.68 12.35 22.28
N GLN A 318 -4.78 11.41 21.97
CA GLN A 318 -3.90 10.79 22.98
C GLN A 318 -2.43 10.86 22.58
N LEU A 319 -2.05 10.25 21.46
CA LEU A 319 -0.64 10.12 21.06
C LEU A 319 0.00 11.48 20.76
N ILE A 320 -0.62 12.30 19.91
CA ILE A 320 -0.10 13.62 19.55
C ILE A 320 0.06 14.51 20.79
N PRO A 321 -0.94 14.66 21.68
CA PRO A 321 -0.79 15.40 22.93
C PRO A 321 0.34 14.88 23.82
N ALA A 322 0.43 13.56 24.05
CA ALA A 322 1.48 12.97 24.88
C ALA A 322 2.88 13.26 24.33
N VAL A 323 3.07 13.12 23.02
CA VAL A 323 4.33 13.44 22.34
C VAL A 323 4.67 14.93 22.44
N LYS A 324 3.71 15.82 22.20
CA LYS A 324 3.92 17.27 22.29
C LYS A 324 4.29 17.74 23.71
N GLN A 325 3.81 17.05 24.72
CA GLN A 325 4.14 17.31 26.13
C GLN A 325 5.48 16.67 26.55
N GLY A 326 6.12 15.88 25.68
CA GLY A 326 7.35 15.15 25.99
C GLY A 326 7.15 13.88 26.82
N ASN A 327 5.91 13.43 26.98
CA ASN A 327 5.55 12.23 27.77
C ASN A 327 5.79 10.95 26.95
N VAL A 328 7.06 10.64 26.68
CA VAL A 328 7.48 9.50 25.84
C VAL A 328 7.00 8.15 26.40
N THR A 329 7.04 7.96 27.72
CA THR A 329 6.54 6.72 28.35
C THR A 329 5.06 6.51 28.08
N GLU A 330 4.26 7.57 28.17
CA GLU A 330 2.82 7.50 27.89
C GLU A 330 2.56 7.27 26.40
N ALA A 331 3.28 7.96 25.52
CA ALA A 331 3.21 7.72 24.08
C ALA A 331 3.55 6.26 23.70
N LYS A 332 4.54 5.64 24.37
CA LYS A 332 4.85 4.21 24.21
C LYS A 332 3.69 3.33 24.67
N ASN A 333 3.05 3.64 25.79
CA ASN A 333 1.90 2.89 26.29
C ASN A 333 0.73 2.94 25.32
N ILE A 334 0.36 4.13 24.86
CA ILE A 334 -0.72 4.35 23.88
C ILE A 334 -0.47 3.53 22.60
N LEU A 335 0.74 3.60 22.05
CA LEU A 335 1.08 2.84 20.84
C LEU A 335 1.01 1.32 21.04
N ARG A 336 1.53 0.81 22.16
CA ARG A 336 1.66 -0.63 22.42
C ARG A 336 0.35 -1.28 22.84
N LYS A 337 -0.46 -0.60 23.66
CA LYS A 337 -1.66 -1.17 24.27
C LYS A 337 -2.91 -0.84 23.47
N ASP A 338 -3.01 0.39 22.98
CA ASP A 338 -4.25 0.89 22.39
C ASP A 338 -4.19 0.83 20.87
N MET A 339 -3.17 1.45 20.26
CA MET A 339 -3.12 1.61 18.80
C MET A 339 -2.70 0.32 18.06
N LEU A 340 -1.81 -0.49 18.63
CA LEU A 340 -1.33 -1.72 17.98
C LEU A 340 -2.48 -2.71 17.73
N SER A 341 -3.35 -2.93 18.71
CA SER A 341 -4.47 -3.86 18.58
C SER A 341 -5.48 -3.39 17.52
N LEU A 342 -5.75 -2.08 17.47
CA LEU A 342 -6.59 -1.45 16.44
C LEU A 342 -5.99 -1.62 15.03
N TYR A 343 -4.68 -1.42 14.88
CA TYR A 343 -4.00 -1.68 13.60
C TYR A 343 -4.09 -3.15 13.18
N GLU A 344 -3.86 -4.08 14.11
CA GLU A 344 -3.94 -5.52 13.82
C GLU A 344 -5.37 -5.98 13.47
N GLU A 345 -6.39 -5.44 14.15
CA GLU A 345 -7.79 -5.68 13.83
C GLU A 345 -8.17 -5.11 12.46
N HIS A 346 -7.81 -3.87 12.19
CA HIS A 346 -8.04 -3.25 10.88
C HIS A 346 -7.38 -4.07 9.77
N ARG A 347 -6.10 -4.41 9.93
CA ARG A 347 -5.36 -5.23 8.98
C ARG A 347 -6.06 -6.56 8.71
N LYS A 348 -6.51 -7.27 9.75
CA LYS A 348 -7.22 -8.53 9.59
C LYS A 348 -8.49 -8.36 8.73
N ASN A 349 -9.23 -7.27 8.92
CA ASN A 349 -10.41 -6.98 8.12
C ASN A 349 -10.05 -6.59 6.66
N ILE A 350 -8.92 -5.91 6.46
CA ILE A 350 -8.38 -5.62 5.11
C ILE A 350 -7.96 -6.92 4.40
N ASP A 351 -7.28 -7.84 5.08
CA ASP A 351 -6.88 -9.14 4.52
C ASP A 351 -8.11 -9.94 4.03
N LEU A 352 -9.18 -9.98 4.84
CA LEU A 352 -10.45 -10.59 4.45
C LEU A 352 -11.10 -9.87 3.25
N LEU A 353 -11.05 -8.54 3.23
CA LEU A 353 -11.62 -7.74 2.15
C LEU A 353 -10.87 -7.95 0.83
N VAL A 354 -9.53 -8.00 0.86
CA VAL A 354 -8.70 -8.29 -0.31
C VAL A 354 -9.07 -9.65 -0.89
N ALA A 355 -9.18 -10.68 -0.06
CA ALA A 355 -9.56 -12.03 -0.51
C ALA A 355 -10.96 -12.05 -1.16
N ALA A 356 -11.94 -11.37 -0.54
CA ALA A 356 -13.29 -11.25 -1.10
C ALA A 356 -13.33 -10.47 -2.42
N ALA A 357 -12.61 -9.34 -2.48
CA ALA A 357 -12.52 -8.50 -3.67
C ALA A 357 -11.81 -9.21 -4.83
N ASP A 358 -10.73 -9.95 -4.57
CA ASP A 358 -10.00 -10.74 -5.58
C ASP A 358 -10.89 -11.86 -6.16
N LYS A 359 -11.61 -12.59 -5.31
CA LYS A 359 -12.59 -13.59 -5.75
C LYS A 359 -13.64 -12.95 -6.66
N LYS A 360 -14.23 -11.83 -6.24
CA LYS A 360 -15.25 -11.11 -7.01
C LYS A 360 -14.70 -10.58 -8.33
N PHE A 361 -13.47 -10.05 -8.33
CA PHE A 361 -12.81 -9.59 -9.54
C PHE A 361 -12.69 -10.72 -10.57
N LYS A 362 -12.21 -11.91 -10.16
CA LYS A 362 -12.07 -13.08 -11.03
C LYS A 362 -13.40 -13.57 -11.59
N GLU A 363 -14.50 -13.38 -10.87
CA GLU A 363 -15.85 -13.65 -11.37
C GLU A 363 -16.25 -12.63 -12.44
N VAL A 364 -16.13 -11.33 -12.14
CA VAL A 364 -16.45 -10.23 -13.06
C VAL A 364 -15.62 -10.33 -14.35
N GLU A 365 -14.33 -10.58 -14.24
CA GLU A 365 -13.43 -10.73 -15.39
C GLU A 365 -13.87 -11.87 -16.31
N ARG A 366 -14.22 -13.04 -15.73
CA ARG A 366 -14.75 -14.18 -16.50
C ARG A 366 -16.09 -13.89 -17.16
N GLU A 367 -16.95 -13.08 -16.55
CA GLU A 367 -18.24 -12.68 -17.15
C GLU A 367 -18.05 -11.72 -18.32
N VAL A 368 -17.13 -10.76 -18.19
CA VAL A 368 -16.89 -9.73 -19.21
C VAL A 368 -16.13 -10.27 -20.42
N LEU A 369 -15.25 -11.25 -20.22
CA LEU A 369 -14.41 -11.84 -21.28
C LEU A 369 -15.05 -13.02 -22.02
N LYS A 370 -16.21 -13.54 -21.57
CA LYS A 370 -17.04 -14.47 -22.35
C LYS A 370 -17.69 -13.75 -23.53
#